data_AF-A0A3A4X035-F1
#
_entry.id   AF-A0A3A4X035-F1
#
_cell.length_a   1.000
_cell.length_b   1.000
_cell.length_c   1.000
_cell.angle_alpha   90.00
_cell.angle_beta   90.00
_cell.angle_gamma   90.00
#
_symmetry.space_group_name_H-M   'P 1'
#
loop_
_entity.id
_entity.type
_entity.pdbx_description
1 polymer ?
#
loop_
_entity_poly.entity_id
_entity_poly.type
_entity_poly.pdbx_seq_one_letter_code
_entity_poly.pdbx_strand_id
1 'polypeptide(L)'
;MEMFTVEFWVAFQMLIDLVLILTVLYFLRSHRSPPDDASKESAGKIIGMIEPLLKEADATAKAFENQLKEKNRLIRSLNETLDSRIISLNLLVGRAETCLGGSVPGAGAKNDVYDQQKAVLALFDQGLDSDAVAQRLSMPKREVDMVFELKRKFLKLERDIPNPGA
;
A
#
# COMPACT_ATOMS: atom_id res chain seq x y z
N MET A 1 11.28 -96.59 -31.94
CA MET A 1 10.34 -95.45 -31.82
C MET A 1 10.89 -94.48 -30.78
N GLU A 2 12.06 -93.88 -31.02
CA GLU A 2 12.69 -92.92 -30.09
C GLU A 2 13.30 -91.74 -30.87
N MET A 3 12.49 -91.19 -31.79
CA MET A 3 12.73 -89.91 -32.45
C MET A 3 11.42 -89.11 -32.50
N PHE A 4 10.66 -89.12 -31.40
CA PHE A 4 9.94 -87.90 -31.01
C PHE A 4 10.99 -87.02 -30.33
N THR A 5 11.82 -86.52 -31.24
CA THR A 5 13.18 -86.05 -31.08
C THR A 5 13.19 -84.77 -30.27
N VAL A 6 14.30 -84.50 -29.59
CA VAL A 6 14.59 -83.26 -28.87
C VAL A 6 14.11 -82.00 -29.61
N GLU A 7 14.10 -82.01 -30.93
CA GLU A 7 13.51 -80.97 -31.80
C GLU A 7 12.03 -80.67 -31.51
N PHE A 8 11.17 -81.66 -31.26
CA PHE A 8 9.77 -81.45 -30.86
C PHE A 8 9.69 -80.80 -29.47
N TRP A 9 10.56 -81.21 -28.54
CA TRP A 9 10.60 -80.64 -27.19
C TRP A 9 11.09 -79.17 -27.22
N VAL A 10 12.07 -78.86 -28.07
CA VAL A 10 12.57 -77.51 -28.32
C VAL A 10 11.51 -76.65 -29.01
N ALA A 11 10.80 -77.18 -30.01
CA ALA A 11 9.71 -76.48 -30.69
C ALA A 11 8.54 -76.19 -29.73
N PHE A 12 8.19 -77.15 -28.87
CA PHE A 12 7.18 -76.98 -27.84
C PHE A 12 7.59 -75.92 -26.79
N GLN A 13 8.85 -75.93 -26.38
CA GLN A 13 9.38 -74.91 -25.47
C GLN A 13 9.38 -73.51 -26.10
N MET A 14 9.77 -73.38 -27.37
CA MET A 14 9.66 -72.11 -28.11
C MET A 14 8.22 -71.60 -28.22
N LEU A 15 7.25 -72.49 -28.42
CA LEU A 15 5.83 -72.14 -28.45
C LEU A 15 5.37 -71.59 -27.08
N ILE A 16 5.77 -72.25 -25.99
CA ILE A 16 5.44 -71.81 -24.63
C ILE A 16 6.06 -70.44 -24.35
N ASP A 17 7.34 -70.25 -24.68
CA ASP A 17 8.02 -68.96 -24.48
C ASP A 17 7.37 -67.84 -25.32
N LEU A 18 6.97 -68.12 -26.56
CA LEU A 18 6.24 -67.18 -27.40
C LEU A 18 4.88 -66.79 -26.78
N VAL A 19 4.13 -67.77 -26.28
CA VAL A 19 2.84 -67.53 -25.59
C VAL A 19 3.06 -66.74 -24.31
N LEU A 20 4.14 -67.01 -23.56
CA LEU A 20 4.49 -66.30 -22.34
C LEU A 20 4.84 -64.84 -22.66
N ILE A 21 5.65 -64.59 -23.68
CA ILE A 21 5.99 -63.23 -24.14
C ILE A 21 4.72 -62.49 -24.61
N LEU A 22 3.84 -63.14 -25.38
CA LEU A 22 2.58 -62.54 -25.82
C LEU A 22 1.65 -62.24 -24.64
N THR A 23 1.59 -63.13 -23.64
CA THR A 23 0.79 -62.93 -22.44
C THR A 23 1.35 -61.77 -21.61
N VAL A 24 2.66 -61.69 -21.46
CA VAL A 24 3.35 -60.58 -20.79
C VAL A 24 3.14 -59.28 -21.55
N LEU A 25 3.26 -59.26 -22.88
CA LEU A 25 2.98 -58.07 -23.69
C LEU A 25 1.51 -57.66 -23.65
N TYR A 26 0.59 -58.61 -23.70
CA TYR A 26 -0.84 -58.37 -23.55
C TYR A 26 -1.14 -57.81 -22.17
N PHE A 27 -0.56 -58.39 -21.11
CA PHE A 27 -0.70 -57.91 -19.74
C PHE A 27 -0.09 -56.52 -19.56
N LEU A 28 1.12 -56.27 -20.09
CA LEU A 28 1.73 -54.93 -20.07
C LEU A 28 0.94 -53.92 -20.88
N ARG A 29 0.32 -54.31 -22.00
CA ARG A 29 -0.50 -53.41 -22.83
C ARG A 29 -1.89 -53.19 -22.24
N SER A 30 -2.47 -54.21 -21.61
CA SER A 30 -3.78 -54.15 -20.95
C SER A 30 -3.69 -53.38 -19.64
N HIS A 31 -2.59 -53.54 -18.90
CA HIS A 31 -2.32 -52.81 -17.66
C HIS A 31 -1.63 -51.45 -17.90
N ARG A 32 -1.10 -51.20 -19.11
CA ARG A 32 -0.95 -49.87 -19.71
C ARG A 32 -2.20 -49.49 -20.53
N SER A 33 -3.39 -49.71 -19.97
CA SER A 33 -4.51 -48.83 -20.32
C SER A 33 -4.02 -47.40 -20.15
N PRO A 34 -4.18 -46.50 -21.14
CA PRO A 34 -3.66 -45.15 -21.05
C PRO A 34 -4.22 -44.51 -19.77
N PRO A 35 -3.37 -44.04 -18.84
CA PRO A 35 -3.83 -43.46 -17.57
C PRO A 35 -4.54 -42.10 -17.75
N ASP A 36 -4.88 -41.74 -18.98
CA ASP A 36 -5.31 -40.41 -19.36
C ASP A 36 -6.84 -40.22 -19.28
N ASP A 37 -7.66 -41.26 -19.51
CA ASP A 37 -9.12 -41.09 -19.51
C ASP A 37 -9.73 -41.10 -18.10
N ALA A 38 -9.32 -42.01 -17.22
CA ALA A 38 -9.80 -42.03 -15.83
C ALA A 38 -9.32 -40.80 -15.03
N SER A 39 -8.11 -40.31 -15.32
CA SER A 39 -7.55 -39.11 -14.69
C SER A 39 -8.19 -37.83 -15.23
N LYS A 40 -8.53 -37.77 -16.54
CA LYS A 40 -9.25 -36.63 -17.13
C LYS A 40 -10.70 -36.54 -16.65
N GLU A 41 -11.40 -37.66 -16.49
CA GLU A 41 -12.75 -37.67 -15.95
C GLU A 41 -12.77 -37.24 -14.47
N SER A 42 -11.82 -37.74 -13.66
CA SER A 42 -11.65 -37.32 -12.27
C SER A 42 -11.27 -35.83 -12.16
N ALA A 43 -10.31 -35.36 -12.98
CA ALA A 43 -9.90 -33.96 -13.02
C ALA A 43 -11.04 -33.04 -13.49
N GLY A 44 -11.82 -33.44 -14.49
CA GLY A 44 -12.99 -32.70 -14.95
C GLY A 44 -14.07 -32.58 -13.87
N LYS A 45 -14.28 -33.64 -13.09
CA LYS A 45 -15.22 -33.64 -11.95
C LYS A 45 -14.74 -32.75 -10.80
N ILE A 46 -13.43 -32.74 -10.52
CA ILE A 46 -12.82 -31.87 -9.51
C ILE A 46 -12.87 -30.40 -9.96
N ILE A 47 -12.58 -30.11 -11.23
CA ILE A 47 -12.71 -28.76 -11.81
C ILE A 47 -14.15 -28.26 -11.72
N GLY A 48 -15.13 -29.11 -12.03
CA GLY A 48 -16.55 -28.77 -11.90
C GLY A 48 -17.00 -28.49 -10.46
N MET A 49 -16.29 -28.99 -9.44
CA MET A 49 -16.52 -28.66 -8.03
C MET A 49 -15.72 -27.42 -7.56
N ILE A 50 -14.56 -27.16 -8.14
CA ILE A 50 -13.73 -25.99 -7.81
C ILE A 50 -14.28 -24.72 -8.46
N GLU A 51 -14.86 -24.81 -9.65
CA GLU A 51 -15.44 -23.67 -10.36
C GLU A 51 -16.53 -22.91 -9.56
N PRO A 52 -17.53 -23.56 -8.94
CA PRO A 52 -18.50 -22.87 -8.09
C PRO A 52 -17.85 -22.28 -6.83
N LEU A 53 -16.90 -22.98 -6.21
CA LEU A 53 -16.16 -22.47 -5.05
C LEU A 53 -15.32 -21.24 -5.40
N LEU A 54 -14.69 -21.23 -6.58
CA LEU A 54 -13.91 -20.09 -7.07
C LEU A 54 -14.81 -18.90 -7.40
N LYS A 55 -16.00 -19.17 -7.96
CA LYS A 55 -17.01 -18.14 -8.24
C LYS A 55 -17.62 -17.54 -6.97
N GLU A 56 -17.87 -18.37 -5.97
CA GLU A 56 -18.29 -17.92 -4.63
C GLU A 56 -17.18 -17.14 -3.93
N ALA A 57 -15.93 -17.57 -4.06
CA ALA A 57 -14.77 -16.84 -3.54
C ALA A 57 -14.61 -15.47 -4.22
N ASP A 58 -14.77 -15.38 -5.55
CA ASP A 58 -14.74 -14.12 -6.30
C ASP A 58 -15.90 -13.19 -5.91
N ALA A 59 -17.12 -13.73 -5.75
CA ALA A 59 -18.27 -12.98 -5.27
C ALA A 59 -18.05 -12.43 -3.85
N THR A 60 -17.47 -13.25 -2.97
CA THR A 60 -17.14 -12.87 -1.59
C THR A 60 -16.03 -11.82 -1.55
N ALA A 61 -15.00 -11.96 -2.38
CA ALA A 61 -13.91 -10.98 -2.52
C ALA A 61 -14.45 -9.62 -2.99
N LYS A 62 -15.33 -9.59 -3.98
CA LYS A 62 -16.00 -8.35 -4.45
C LYS A 62 -16.86 -7.72 -3.36
N ALA A 63 -17.57 -8.52 -2.57
CA ALA A 63 -18.34 -8.02 -1.43
C ALA A 63 -17.43 -7.38 -0.37
N PHE A 64 -16.30 -8.01 -0.05
CA PHE A 64 -15.30 -7.45 0.86
C PHE A 64 -14.68 -6.16 0.32
N GLU A 65 -14.36 -6.09 -0.97
CA GLU A 65 -13.79 -4.88 -1.58
C GLU A 65 -14.77 -3.70 -1.50
N ASN A 66 -16.05 -3.93 -1.78
CA ASN A 66 -17.10 -2.93 -1.61
C ASN A 66 -17.23 -2.48 -0.15
N GLN A 67 -17.21 -3.41 0.80
CA GLN A 67 -17.24 -3.08 2.23
C GLN A 67 -16.01 -2.28 2.68
N LEU A 68 -14.82 -2.60 2.16
CA LEU A 68 -13.60 -1.85 2.47
C LEU A 68 -13.68 -0.42 1.95
N LYS A 69 -14.19 -0.25 0.73
CA LYS A 69 -14.37 1.07 0.11
C LYS A 69 -15.36 1.92 0.91
N GLU A 70 -16.45 1.31 1.37
CA GLU A 70 -17.44 1.99 2.22
C GLU A 70 -16.86 2.34 3.60
N LYS A 71 -16.17 1.41 4.27
CA LYS A 71 -15.49 1.69 5.54
C LYS A 71 -14.45 2.80 5.41
N ASN A 72 -13.66 2.81 4.34
CA ASN A 72 -12.70 3.89 4.08
C ASN A 72 -13.39 5.24 3.84
N ARG A 73 -14.55 5.24 3.16
CA ARG A 73 -15.37 6.46 2.99
C ARG A 73 -15.89 6.96 4.35
N LEU A 74 -16.35 6.06 5.21
CA LEU A 74 -16.79 6.40 6.56
C LEU A 74 -15.63 6.98 7.38
N ILE A 75 -14.45 6.37 7.36
CA ILE A 75 -13.26 6.88 8.04
C ILE A 75 -12.93 8.31 7.57
N ARG A 76 -12.95 8.58 6.26
CA ARG A 76 -12.74 9.94 5.73
C ARG A 76 -13.80 10.92 6.23
N SER A 77 -15.08 10.55 6.17
CA SER A 77 -16.16 11.41 6.65
C SER A 77 -16.09 11.69 8.15
N LEU A 78 -15.63 10.71 8.93
CA LEU A 78 -15.43 10.85 10.37
C LEU A 78 -14.26 11.79 10.66
N ASN A 79 -13.18 11.68 9.88
CA ASN A 79 -12.04 12.58 9.98
C ASN A 79 -12.43 14.03 9.63
N GLU A 80 -13.18 14.24 8.54
CA GLU A 80 -13.71 15.56 8.16
C GLU A 80 -14.64 16.13 9.24
N THR A 81 -15.46 15.29 9.87
CA THR A 81 -16.34 15.70 10.98
C THR A 81 -15.55 16.06 12.23
N LEU A 82 -14.50 15.31 12.55
CA LEU A 82 -13.58 15.61 13.65
C LEU A 82 -12.85 16.93 13.40
N ASP A 83 -12.31 17.15 12.20
CA ASP A 83 -11.65 18.41 11.82
C ASP A 83 -12.61 19.60 11.91
N SER A 84 -13.84 19.47 11.43
CA SER A 84 -14.89 20.49 11.57
C SER A 84 -15.17 20.83 13.05
N ARG A 85 -15.22 19.82 13.92
CA ARG A 85 -15.42 20.00 15.37
C ARG A 85 -14.20 20.64 16.04
N ILE A 86 -12.99 20.30 15.62
CA ILE A 86 -11.76 20.92 16.13
C ILE A 86 -11.72 22.41 15.74
N ILE A 87 -12.07 22.74 14.49
CA ILE A 87 -12.14 24.11 14.01
C ILE A 87 -13.21 24.89 14.77
N SER A 88 -14.41 24.32 14.94
CA SER A 88 -15.50 25.00 15.65
C SER A 88 -15.18 25.19 17.13
N LEU A 89 -14.53 24.23 17.79
CA LEU A 89 -14.04 24.38 19.16
C LEU A 89 -12.96 25.46 19.27
N ASN A 90 -11.96 25.47 18.38
CA ASN A 90 -10.95 26.53 18.38
C ASN A 90 -11.55 27.92 18.15
N LEU A 91 -12.57 28.03 17.30
CA LEU A 91 -13.30 29.28 17.11
C LEU A 91 -14.13 29.67 18.34
N LEU A 92 -14.77 28.71 19.01
CA LEU A 92 -15.58 28.97 20.20
C LEU A 92 -14.71 29.38 21.38
N VAL A 93 -13.57 28.71 21.56
CA VAL A 93 -12.55 29.07 22.56
C VAL A 93 -12.01 30.46 22.27
N GLY A 94 -11.62 30.76 21.02
CA GLY A 94 -11.16 32.09 20.64
C GLY A 94 -12.19 33.19 20.92
N ARG A 95 -13.48 32.92 20.67
CA ARG A 95 -14.58 33.85 21.00
C ARG A 95 -14.80 33.99 22.50
N ALA A 96 -14.78 32.89 23.25
CA ALA A 96 -14.94 32.91 24.71
C ALA A 96 -13.78 33.66 25.39
N GLU A 97 -12.55 33.49 24.90
CA GLU A 97 -11.36 34.20 25.36
C GLU A 97 -11.46 35.71 25.10
N THR A 98 -11.95 36.13 23.92
CA THR A 98 -12.19 37.55 23.63
C THR A 98 -13.28 38.17 24.52
N CYS A 99 -14.28 37.39 24.95
CA CYS A 99 -15.35 37.86 25.83
C CYS A 99 -14.94 37.92 27.31
N LEU A 100 -14.05 37.02 27.75
CA LEU A 100 -13.62 36.94 29.15
C LEU A 100 -12.50 37.94 29.50
N GLY A 101 -12.03 38.74 28.54
CA GLY A 101 -10.93 39.70 28.76
C GLY A 101 -9.60 39.03 29.15
N GLY A 102 -9.54 37.70 29.10
CA GLY A 102 -8.39 36.88 29.39
C GLY A 102 -7.49 36.86 28.17
N SER A 103 -6.49 37.73 28.17
CA SER A 103 -5.39 37.72 27.23
C SER A 103 -4.53 36.47 27.49
N VAL A 104 -4.88 35.35 26.86
CA VAL A 104 -4.01 34.18 26.69
C VAL A 104 -4.08 33.75 25.21
N PRO A 105 -2.94 33.53 24.53
CA PRO A 105 -2.84 33.57 23.08
C PRO A 105 -3.11 32.18 22.46
N GLY A 106 -4.38 31.83 22.23
CA GLY A 106 -4.76 30.54 21.61
C GLY A 106 -5.22 30.67 20.16
N ALA A 107 -6.09 31.64 19.87
CA ALA A 107 -6.66 31.86 18.54
C ALA A 107 -6.08 33.08 17.79
N GLY A 108 -5.33 33.93 18.50
CA GLY A 108 -4.48 34.96 17.91
C GLY A 108 -3.24 34.38 17.25
N ALA A 109 -2.74 33.21 17.67
CA ALA A 109 -1.39 32.73 17.34
C ALA A 109 -1.06 32.63 15.84
N LYS A 110 -2.00 32.39 14.92
CA LYS A 110 -1.67 32.41 13.47
C LYS A 110 -1.53 33.81 12.90
N ASN A 111 -2.38 34.75 13.33
CA ASN A 111 -2.27 36.16 12.93
C ASN A 111 -1.16 36.86 13.70
N ASP A 112 -1.04 36.57 15.00
CA ASP A 112 -0.01 37.05 15.90
C ASP A 112 1.37 36.56 15.45
N VAL A 113 1.59 35.27 15.13
CA VAL A 113 2.89 34.82 14.57
C VAL A 113 3.20 35.50 13.23
N TYR A 114 2.20 35.74 12.38
CA TYR A 114 2.40 36.45 11.11
C TYR A 114 2.73 37.95 11.33
N ASP A 115 2.03 38.61 12.24
CA ASP A 115 2.23 40.01 12.61
C ASP A 115 3.56 40.20 13.34
N GLN A 116 3.94 39.23 14.17
CA GLN A 116 5.23 39.12 14.85
C GLN A 116 6.37 38.94 13.86
N GLN A 117 6.24 38.01 12.90
CA GLN A 117 7.22 37.84 11.82
C GLN A 117 7.36 39.11 10.97
N LYS A 118 6.24 39.78 10.67
CA LYS A 118 6.23 41.05 9.93
C LYS A 118 6.90 42.18 10.72
N ALA A 119 6.73 42.24 12.04
CA ALA A 119 7.42 43.18 12.91
C ALA A 119 8.93 42.90 13.00
N VAL A 120 9.32 41.62 13.11
CA VAL A 120 10.73 41.19 13.06
C VAL A 120 11.38 41.61 11.73
N LEU A 121 10.69 41.39 10.61
CA LEU A 121 11.15 41.80 9.27
C LEU A 121 11.28 43.32 9.15
N ALA A 122 10.31 44.09 9.67
CA ALA A 122 10.35 45.55 9.65
C ALA A 122 11.53 46.13 10.47
N LEU A 123 11.92 45.46 11.56
CA LEU A 123 13.08 45.85 12.37
C LEU A 123 14.41 45.37 11.76
N PHE A 124 14.41 44.25 11.04
CA PHE A 124 15.55 43.81 10.23
C PHE A 124 15.86 44.80 9.10
N ASP A 125 14.83 45.29 8.41
CA ASP A 125 14.98 46.28 7.34
C ASP A 125 15.49 47.64 7.87
N GLN A 126 15.30 47.92 9.16
CA GLN A 126 15.89 49.07 9.87
C GLN A 126 17.35 48.84 10.31
N GLY A 127 17.92 47.66 10.05
CA GLY A 127 19.30 47.31 10.37
C GLY A 127 19.57 47.01 11.85
N LEU A 128 18.53 46.72 12.65
CA LEU A 128 18.71 46.34 14.05
C LEU A 128 19.24 44.91 14.18
N ASP A 129 20.10 44.72 15.19
CA ASP A 129 20.68 43.42 15.49
C ASP A 129 19.68 42.48 16.17
N SER A 130 19.89 41.16 16.00
CA SER A 130 19.00 40.08 16.47
C SER A 130 18.71 40.19 17.96
N ASP A 131 19.71 40.59 18.76
CA ASP A 131 19.57 40.81 20.21
C ASP A 131 18.66 41.99 20.56
N ALA A 132 18.74 43.08 19.80
CA ALA A 132 17.92 44.27 20.03
C ALA A 132 16.46 44.01 19.63
N VAL A 133 16.23 43.23 18.57
CA VAL A 133 14.90 42.82 18.12
C VAL A 133 14.25 41.85 19.12
N ALA A 134 15.01 40.87 19.61
CA ALA A 134 14.55 39.93 20.63
C ALA A 134 14.10 40.62 21.92
N GLN A 135 14.87 41.61 22.40
CA GLN A 135 14.49 42.40 23.58
C GLN A 135 13.27 43.28 23.33
N ARG A 136 13.19 43.92 22.16
CA ARG A 136 12.10 44.87 21.85
C ARG A 136 10.76 44.20 21.58
N LEU A 137 10.77 43.02 20.97
CA LEU A 137 9.58 42.23 20.68
C LEU A 137 9.27 41.18 21.77
N SER A 138 10.09 41.12 22.83
CA SER A 138 9.97 40.10 23.90
C SER A 138 9.92 38.67 23.35
N MET A 139 10.73 38.38 22.32
CA MET A 139 10.79 37.09 21.64
C MET A 139 12.07 36.33 21.97
N PRO A 140 12.06 34.99 21.91
CA PRO A 140 13.27 34.19 22.06
C PRO A 140 14.30 34.55 20.98
N LYS A 141 15.54 34.85 21.37
CA LYS A 141 16.66 35.15 20.45
C LYS A 141 16.78 34.13 19.32
N ARG A 142 16.56 32.85 19.63
CA ARG A 142 16.63 31.74 18.67
C ARG A 142 15.60 31.84 17.54
N GLU A 143 14.41 32.37 17.82
CA GLU A 143 13.34 32.51 16.83
C GLU A 143 13.59 33.69 15.90
N VAL A 144 14.06 34.81 16.45
CA VAL A 144 14.49 35.99 15.68
C VAL A 144 15.64 35.64 14.74
N ASP A 145 16.63 34.88 15.23
CA ASP A 145 17.77 34.45 14.43
C ASP A 145 17.37 33.53 13.26
N MET A 146 16.40 32.64 13.48
CA MET A 146 15.85 31.79 12.42
C MET A 146 15.16 32.60 11.32
N VAL A 147 14.38 33.62 11.69
CA VAL A 147 13.72 34.51 10.73
C VAL A 147 14.76 35.32 9.94
N PHE A 148 15.82 35.79 10.61
CA PHE A 148 16.93 36.51 9.97
C PHE A 148 17.69 35.62 8.98
N GLU A 149 17.99 34.37 9.35
CA GLU A 149 18.63 33.40 8.46
C GLU A 149 17.79 33.10 7.23
N LEU A 150 16.47 32.93 7.40
CA LEU A 150 15.54 32.75 6.28
C LEU A 150 15.57 33.95 5.34
N LYS A 151 15.45 35.18 5.88
CA LYS A 151 15.49 36.41 5.08
C LYS A 151 16.82 36.55 4.31
N ARG A 152 17.94 36.24 4.94
CA ARG A 152 19.27 36.22 4.29
C ARG A 152 19.34 35.18 3.18
N LYS A 153 18.75 34.00 3.35
CA LYS A 153 18.68 32.96 2.31
C LYS A 153 17.81 33.39 1.14
N PHE A 154 16.66 34.04 1.37
CA PHE A 154 15.83 34.60 0.31
C PHE A 154 16.54 35.70 -0.46
N LEU A 155 17.23 36.62 0.21
CA LEU A 155 18.02 37.68 -0.46
C LEU A 155 19.19 37.15 -1.29
N LYS A 156 19.80 36.03 -0.87
CA LYS A 156 20.82 35.35 -1.67
C LYS A 156 20.20 34.69 -2.90
N LEU A 157 19.08 33.98 -2.71
CA LEU A 157 18.36 33.32 -3.79
C LEU A 157 17.85 34.31 -4.85
N GLU A 158 17.32 35.46 -4.42
CA GLU A 158 16.86 36.52 -5.32
C GLU A 158 18.01 37.18 -6.11
N ARG A 159 19.22 37.19 -5.54
CA ARG A 159 20.43 37.65 -6.24
C ARG A 159 20.99 36.62 -7.22
N ASP A 160 20.79 35.34 -6.94
CA ASP A 160 21.29 34.22 -7.75
C ASP A 160 20.31 33.82 -8.86
N ILE A 161 19.09 34.36 -8.90
CA ILE A 161 18.17 34.21 -10.04
C ILE A 161 18.49 35.32 -11.07
N PRO A 162 19.03 35.00 -12.25
CA PRO A 162 19.15 35.97 -13.33
C PRO A 162 17.75 36.37 -13.78
N ASN A 163 17.46 37.67 -13.74
CA ASN A 163 16.22 38.28 -14.22
C ASN A 163 15.89 37.83 -15.65
N PRO A 164 14.81 37.05 -15.89
CA PRO A 164 14.33 36.78 -17.25
C PRO A 164 13.26 37.82 -17.64
N GLY A 165 13.55 39.13 -17.50
CA GLY A 165 12.52 40.14 -17.69
C GLY A 165 12.90 41.61 -17.53
N ALA A 166 14.09 42.04 -17.95
CA ALA A 166 14.33 43.44 -18.34
C ALA A 166 14.91 43.48 -19.76
#